data_AF-A0AAP8SPK4-F1
#
_entry.id   AF-A0AAP8SPK4-F1
#
_cell.length_a   1.000
_cell.length_b   1.000
_cell.length_c   1.000
_cell.angle_alpha   90.00
_cell.angle_beta   90.00
_cell.angle_gamma   90.00
#
_symmetry.space_group_name_H-M   'P 1'
#
loop_
_entity.id
_entity.type
_entity.pdbx_description
1 polymer ?
#
loop_
_entity_poly.entity_id
_entity_poly.type
_entity_poly.pdbx_seq_one_letter_code
_entity_poly.pdbx_strand_id
1 'polypeptide(L)' 'MTTAGQTAHLVKMANQIALNFGERRDSKLAAQRTVQHLEKFWTPAMREQLSAYATSDGEALSSDLVQALAETPNTLR' A
#
# COMPACT_ATOMS: atom_id res chain seq x y z
N MET A 1 10.07 -17.95 -6.68
CA MET A 1 9.61 -16.62 -7.11
C MET A 1 10.62 -15.60 -6.61
N THR A 2 11.05 -14.65 -7.44
CA THR A 2 11.99 -13.61 -7.02
C THR A 2 11.26 -12.57 -6.16
N THR A 3 11.97 -11.90 -5.25
CA THR A 3 11.40 -10.87 -4.38
C THR A 3 10.71 -9.75 -5.17
N ALA A 4 11.25 -9.40 -6.34
CA ALA A 4 10.65 -8.40 -7.24
C ALA A 4 9.25 -8.79 -7.75
N GLY A 5 9.03 -10.06 -8.10
CA GLY A 5 7.71 -10.53 -8.55
C GLY A 5 6.66 -10.49 -7.44
N GLN A 6 7.08 -10.77 -6.21
CA GLN A 6 6.22 -10.67 -5.03
C GLN A 6 5.82 -9.21 -4.76
N THR A 7 6.77 -8.27 -4.81
CA THR A 7 6.49 -6.84 -4.60
C THR A 7 5.53 -6.31 -5.65
N ALA A 8 5.75 -6.61 -6.93
CA ALA A 8 4.86 -6.19 -8.01
C ALA A 8 3.42 -6.71 -7.82
N HIS A 9 3.27 -7.91 -7.27
CA HIS A 9 1.95 -8.45 -6.94
C HIS A 9 1.27 -7.69 -5.80
N LEU A 10 1.99 -7.36 -4.73
CA LEU A 10 1.47 -6.55 -3.62
C LEU A 10 1.05 -5.16 -4.09
N VAL A 11 1.90 -4.49 -4.88
CA VAL A 11 1.59 -3.17 -5.47
C VAL A 11 0.31 -3.23 -6.29
N LYS A 12 0.15 -4.25 -7.14
CA LYS A 12 -1.07 -4.43 -7.93
C LYS A 12 -2.31 -4.56 -7.05
N MET A 13 -2.25 -5.36 -5.99
CA MET A 13 -3.37 -5.52 -5.06
C MET A 13 -3.69 -4.22 -4.32
N ALA A 14 -2.68 -3.50 -3.83
CA ALA A 14 -2.86 -2.22 -3.16
C ALA A 14 -3.58 -1.19 -4.05
N ASN A 15 -3.18 -1.09 -5.32
CA ASN A 15 -3.84 -0.22 -6.30
C ASN A 15 -5.29 -0.63 -6.57
N GLN A 16 -5.58 -1.93 -6.63
CA GLN A 16 -6.95 -2.42 -6.81
C GLN A 16 -7.84 -2.07 -5.60
N ILE A 17 -7.30 -2.15 -4.39
CA ILE A 17 -7.99 -1.76 -3.16
C ILE A 17 -8.27 -0.26 -3.16
N ALA A 18 -7.27 0.58 -3.47
CA ALA A 18 -7.43 2.02 -3.56
C ALA A 18 -8.48 2.42 -4.62
N LEU A 19 -8.44 1.80 -5.80
CA LEU A 19 -9.43 2.02 -6.84
C LEU A 19 -10.84 1.67 -6.36
N ASN A 20 -11.01 0.55 -5.66
CA ASN A 20 -12.30 0.13 -5.08
C ASN A 20 -12.81 1.12 -4.02
N PHE A 21 -11.92 1.70 -3.22
CA PHE A 21 -12.27 2.77 -2.28
C PHE A 21 -12.57 4.11 -2.94
N GLY A 22 -12.41 4.21 -4.25
CA GLY A 22 -12.78 5.39 -5.04
C GLY A 22 -11.65 6.39 -5.17
N GLU A 23 -10.40 5.93 -5.34
CA GLU A 23 -9.22 6.78 -5.56
C GLU A 23 -9.43 7.85 -6.66
N ARG A 24 -10.17 7.51 -7.73
CA ARG A 24 -10.52 8.46 -8.80
C ARG A 24 -11.43 9.62 -8.36
N ARG A 25 -12.09 9.51 -7.21
CA ARG A 25 -12.99 10.54 -6.64
C ARG A 25 -12.31 11.28 -5.49
N ASP A 26 -11.66 10.53 -4.60
CA ASP A 26 -10.93 11.06 -3.45
C ASP A 26 -9.74 10.17 -3.16
N SER A 27 -8.60 10.53 -3.74
CA SER A 27 -7.35 9.78 -3.66
C SER A 27 -6.83 9.70 -2.21
N LYS A 28 -6.93 10.80 -1.45
CA LYS A 28 -6.49 10.85 -0.05
C LYS A 28 -7.34 9.95 0.86
N LEU A 29 -8.67 10.03 0.76
CA LEU A 29 -9.55 9.16 1.54
C LEU A 29 -9.40 7.68 1.14
N ALA A 30 -9.21 7.40 -0.15
CA ALA A 30 -8.95 6.05 -0.64
C ALA A 30 -7.62 5.50 -0.12
N ALA A 31 -6.56 6.31 -0.08
CA ALA A 31 -5.27 5.93 0.49
C ALA A 31 -5.39 5.55 1.98
N GLN A 32 -6.06 6.38 2.78
CA GLN A 32 -6.28 6.11 4.21
C GLN A 32 -7.06 4.80 4.43
N ARG A 33 -8.14 4.59 3.68
CA ARG A 33 -8.93 3.34 3.75
C ARG A 33 -8.15 2.13 3.26
N THR A 34 -7.29 2.32 2.27
CA THR A 34 -6.40 1.27 1.77
C THR A 34 -5.49 0.82 2.89
N VAL A 35 -4.77 1.74 3.54
CA VAL A 35 -3.88 1.37 4.67
C VAL A 35 -4.63 0.62 5.77
N GLN A 36 -5.80 1.11 6.21
CA GLN A 36 -6.62 0.41 7.21
C GLN A 36 -7.03 -1.01 6.77
N HIS A 37 -7.32 -1.19 5.48
CA HIS A 37 -7.61 -2.52 4.92
C HIS A 37 -6.37 -3.41 4.96
N LEU A 38 -5.20 -2.89 4.57
CA LEU A 38 -3.94 -3.64 4.62
C LEU A 38 -3.63 -4.07 6.06
N GLU A 39 -3.78 -3.19 7.05
CA GLU A 39 -3.57 -3.52 8.47
C GLU A 39 -4.46 -4.66 8.96
N LYS A 40 -5.73 -4.69 8.52
CA LYS A 40 -6.70 -5.69 8.95
C LYS A 40 -6.51 -7.05 8.29
N PHE A 41 -6.06 -7.07 7.03
CA PHE A 41 -6.13 -8.28 6.21
C PHE A 41 -4.77 -8.80 5.73
N TRP A 42 -3.72 -7.98 5.74
CA TRP A 42 -2.39 -8.39 5.31
C TRP A 42 -1.51 -8.79 6.48
N THR A 43 -0.60 -9.73 6.24
CA THR A 43 0.42 -10.10 7.23
C THR A 43 1.43 -8.95 7.43
N PRO A 44 2.12 -8.89 8.58
CA PRO A 44 3.17 -7.89 8.81
C PRO A 44 4.23 -7.85 7.69
N ALA A 45 4.68 -9.02 7.24
CA ALA A 45 5.69 -9.12 6.17
C ALA A 45 5.22 -8.52 4.83
N MET A 46 3.95 -8.70 4.46
CA MET A 46 3.40 -8.10 3.23
C MET A 46 3.35 -6.57 3.34
N ARG A 47 2.99 -6.04 4.51
CA ARG A 47 2.94 -4.59 4.77
C ARG A 47 4.35 -3.99 4.73
N GLU A 48 5.31 -4.62 5.39
CA GLU A 48 6.72 -4.21 5.36
C GLU A 48 7.28 -4.17 3.94
N GLN A 49 7.01 -5.21 3.14
CA GLN A 49 7.46 -5.28 1.76
C GLN A 49 6.86 -4.17 0.89
N LEU A 50 5.58 -3.84 1.08
CA LEU A 50 4.93 -2.74 0.35
C LEU A 50 5.44 -1.37 0.81
N SER A 51 5.61 -1.15 2.11
CA SER A 51 6.17 0.10 2.66
C SER A 51 7.62 0.33 2.23
N ALA A 52 8.42 -0.75 2.17
CA ALA A 52 9.79 -0.68 1.65
C ALA A 52 9.80 -0.24 0.18
N TYR A 53 8.92 -0.80 -0.66
CA TYR A 53 8.77 -0.38 -2.06
C TYR A 53 8.33 1.09 -2.18
N ALA A 54 7.35 1.51 -1.38
CA ALA A 54 6.86 2.89 -1.36
C ALA A 54 7.95 3.91 -0.99
N THR A 55 8.92 3.52 -0.15
CA THR A 55 10.03 4.39 0.26
C THR A 55 11.16 4.46 -0.78
N SER A 56 11.36 3.39 -1.56
CA SER A 56 12.50 3.30 -2.48
C SER A 56 12.19 3.82 -3.90
N ASP A 57 11.07 3.36 -4.46
CA ASP A 57 10.70 3.59 -5.86
C ASP A 57 9.29 4.20 -5.86
N GLY A 58 8.30 3.43 -5.42
CA GLY A 58 6.95 3.94 -5.18
C GLY A 58 6.21 4.43 -6.43
N GLU A 59 6.83 4.45 -7.61
CA GLU A 59 6.27 5.06 -8.84
C GLU A 59 4.97 4.42 -9.31
N ALA A 60 4.77 3.14 -8.97
CA ALA A 60 3.56 2.40 -9.32
C ALA A 60 2.40 2.58 -8.32
N LEU A 61 2.56 3.39 -7.28
CA LEU A 61 1.51 3.75 -6.31
C LEU A 61 1.12 5.23 -6.50
N SER A 62 -0.09 5.62 -6.10
CA SER A 62 -0.45 7.04 -6.05
C SER A 62 0.34 7.76 -4.96
N SER A 63 0.60 9.06 -5.16
CA SER A 63 1.34 9.88 -4.19
C SER A 63 0.68 9.89 -2.81
N ASP A 64 -0.65 9.90 -2.76
CA ASP A 64 -1.39 9.84 -1.48
C ASP A 64 -1.21 8.49 -0.79
N LEU A 65 -1.15 7.39 -1.55
CA LEU A 65 -0.93 6.06 -0.98
C LEU A 65 0.51 5.88 -0.50
N VAL A 66 1.49 6.42 -1.22
CA VAL A 66 2.89 6.49 -0.75
C VAL A 66 2.97 7.26 0.57
N GLN A 67 2.35 8.43 0.63
CA GLN A 67 2.32 9.25 1.85
C GLN A 67 1.63 8.52 3.01
N ALA A 68 0.47 7.89 2.77
CA ALA A 68 -0.26 7.16 3.80
C ALA A 68 0.53 5.96 4.34
N LEU A 69 1.26 5.24 3.48
CA LEU A 69 2.13 4.13 3.88
C LEU A 69 3.34 4.59 4.71
N ALA A 70 3.83 5.80 4.49
CA ALA A 70 4.91 6.40 5.28
C ALA A 70 4.43 6.93 6.66
N GLU A 71 3.19 7.44 6.72
CA GLU A 71 2.57 7.96 7.95
C GLU A 71 2.10 6.85 8.90
N THR A 72 2.02 5.61 8.41
CA THR A 72 1.55 4.48 9.19
C THR A 72 2.74 3.54 9.46
N PRO A 73 3.61 3.88 10.44
CA PRO A 73 4.66 2.96 10.84
C PRO A 73 3.99 1.68 11.29
N ASN A 74 4.55 0.54 10.91
CA ASN A 74 4.07 -0.80 11.21
C ASN A 74 4.05 -1.04 12.74
N THR A 75 3.16 -0.38 13.48
CA THR A 75 3.09 -0.36 14.94
C THR A 75 2.03 -1.32 15.42
N LEU A 76 2.22 -2.60 15.15
CA LEU A 76 1.68 -3.66 15.99
C LEU A 76 2.66 -4.84 15.95
N ARG A 77 3.48 -4.89 17.00
CA ARG A 77 4.06 -6.12 17.54
C ARG A 77 2.95 -7.05 18.01
#